data_AF-A0A7C3BA42-F1
#
_entry.id   AF-A0A7C3BA42-F1
#
_cell.length_a   1.000
_cell.length_b   1.000
_cell.length_c   1.000
_cell.angle_alpha   90.00
_cell.angle_beta   90.00
_cell.angle_gamma   90.00
#
_symmetry.space_group_name_H-M   'P 1'
#
loop_
_entity.id
_entity.type
_entity.pdbx_description
1 polymer ?
#
loop_
_entity_poly.entity_id
_entity_poly.type
_entity_poly.pdbx_seq_one_letter_code
_entity_poly.pdbx_strand_id
1 'polypeptide(L)'
;MAYTDAKKAIEALSEFVAFTRPDLLPAEVIAQAETILLDTLGAILAASAPRYSAGRILLEFVRTVGGTPESTLIGTEERSSCVNAALFNGTLGYYCDIESHHPGAIVHAAAITVPTALAVAEREGRTGAELLTAIVLGIDIGCRVSKAIGPTALYRRGLHPTSVAGCFGAAAAAAYLLGLDPSAVRRAWGLAGTQASGLLAWETDDTENSRPFNPGIAARNGTTAALLASLGFGAPPDIFEGKFNIFDAYAEAPRLDQLTTQLGEHFLINEMAIKRYSCCAFLHPGLDGLDEILAEQ
;
A
#
# COMPACT_ATOMS: atom_id res chain seq x y z
N MET A 1 14.24 -15.06 11.47
CA MET A 1 13.40 -15.97 12.27
C MET A 1 12.66 -16.84 11.26
N ALA A 2 12.78 -18.16 11.30
CA ALA A 2 12.13 -19.01 10.30
C ALA A 2 10.63 -19.14 10.64
N TYR A 3 9.75 -18.60 9.79
CA TYR A 3 8.27 -18.64 9.98
C TYR A 3 7.65 -19.97 9.51
N THR A 4 8.46 -21.02 9.38
CA THR A 4 8.10 -22.29 8.71
C THR A 4 7.30 -23.27 9.57
N ASP A 5 7.06 -22.99 10.85
CA ASP A 5 6.32 -23.88 11.77
C ASP A 5 4.85 -23.48 12.02
N ALA A 6 4.34 -22.40 11.41
CA ALA A 6 2.93 -22.01 11.58
C ALA A 6 2.00 -22.95 10.77
N LYS A 7 0.96 -23.48 11.42
CA LYS A 7 -0.03 -24.38 10.77
C LYS A 7 -0.92 -23.67 9.75
N LYS A 8 -0.92 -22.33 9.73
CA LYS A 8 -1.79 -21.47 8.90
C LYS A 8 -1.01 -20.28 8.33
N ALA A 9 -1.30 -19.90 7.08
CA ALA A 9 -0.61 -18.80 6.41
C ALA A 9 -0.87 -17.45 7.12
N ILE A 10 -2.09 -17.23 7.59
CA ILE A 10 -2.44 -15.99 8.28
C ILE A 10 -1.74 -15.84 9.64
N GLU A 11 -1.45 -16.94 10.31
CA GLU A 11 -0.71 -16.95 11.58
C GLU A 11 0.74 -16.50 11.33
N ALA A 12 1.45 -17.15 10.40
CA ALA A 12 2.82 -16.77 10.01
C ALA A 12 2.94 -15.30 9.61
N LEU A 13 2.01 -14.82 8.76
CA LEU A 13 2.01 -13.42 8.32
C LEU A 13 1.77 -12.46 9.48
N SER A 14 0.83 -12.78 10.38
CA SER A 14 0.51 -11.90 11.51
C SER A 14 1.65 -11.81 12.51
N GLU A 15 2.37 -12.90 12.75
CA GLU A 15 3.58 -12.93 13.58
C GLU A 15 4.73 -12.18 12.91
N PHE A 16 4.89 -12.34 11.60
CA PHE A 16 5.88 -11.60 10.82
C PHE A 16 5.67 -10.09 10.95
N VAL A 17 4.43 -9.61 10.78
CA VAL A 17 4.13 -8.18 10.96
C VAL A 17 4.31 -7.76 12.41
N ALA A 18 3.78 -8.49 13.39
CA ALA A 18 3.80 -8.06 14.79
C ALA A 18 5.21 -8.06 15.42
N PHE A 19 6.09 -8.96 14.98
CA PHE A 19 7.36 -9.23 15.68
C PHE A 19 8.62 -8.90 14.89
N THR A 20 8.52 -8.43 13.64
CA THR A 20 9.70 -7.96 12.91
C THR A 20 10.35 -6.79 13.63
N ARG A 21 11.66 -6.89 13.86
CA ARG A 21 12.43 -5.82 14.48
C ARG A 21 13.24 -5.07 13.43
N PRO A 22 13.38 -3.73 13.53
CA PRO A 22 14.13 -2.94 12.55
C PRO A 22 15.58 -3.39 12.38
N ASP A 23 16.23 -3.82 13.47
CA ASP A 23 17.64 -4.23 13.47
C ASP A 23 17.89 -5.62 12.86
N LEU A 24 16.84 -6.35 12.50
CA LEU A 24 16.92 -7.64 11.84
C LEU A 24 16.69 -7.55 10.33
N LEU A 25 16.34 -6.38 9.79
CA LEU A 25 16.19 -6.19 8.35
C LEU A 25 17.56 -6.13 7.67
N PRO A 26 17.76 -6.84 6.54
CA PRO A 26 18.99 -6.73 5.76
C PRO A 26 19.26 -5.29 5.31
N ALA A 27 20.53 -4.90 5.23
CA ALA A 27 20.93 -3.52 4.92
C ALA A 27 20.42 -3.07 3.54
N GLU A 28 20.41 -3.98 2.56
CA GLU A 28 19.90 -3.74 1.21
C GLU A 28 18.38 -3.48 1.20
N VAL A 29 17.63 -4.14 2.08
CA VAL A 29 16.17 -3.93 2.23
C VAL A 29 15.90 -2.54 2.80
N ILE A 30 16.70 -2.10 3.77
CA ILE A 30 16.61 -0.75 4.34
C ILE A 30 16.96 0.31 3.29
N ALA A 31 18.06 0.15 2.55
CA ALA A 31 18.46 1.10 1.51
C ALA A 31 17.40 1.23 0.40
N GLN A 32 16.77 0.11 0.03
CA GLN A 32 15.65 0.13 -0.91
C GLN A 32 14.43 0.83 -0.32
N ALA A 33 14.11 0.61 0.96
CA ALA A 33 13.01 1.30 1.64
C ALA A 33 13.21 2.82 1.69
N GLU A 34 14.44 3.30 1.93
CA GLU A 34 14.79 4.72 1.87
C GLU A 34 14.57 5.29 0.45
N THR A 35 15.01 4.56 -0.57
CA THR A 35 14.82 4.94 -1.98
C THR A 35 13.33 5.05 -2.33
N ILE A 36 12.53 4.05 -1.93
CA ILE A 36 11.08 4.01 -2.17
C ILE A 36 10.36 5.11 -1.40
N LEU A 37 10.78 5.42 -0.18
CA LEU A 37 10.26 6.54 0.60
C LEU A 37 10.49 7.87 -0.13
N LEU A 38 11.71 8.12 -0.59
CA LEU A 38 12.06 9.35 -1.30
C LEU A 38 11.34 9.47 -2.65
N ASP A 39 11.27 8.38 -3.43
CA ASP A 39 10.54 8.30 -4.70
C ASP A 39 9.04 8.66 -4.50
N THR A 40 8.41 8.04 -3.51
CA THR A 40 6.98 8.27 -3.24
C THR A 40 6.73 9.68 -2.71
N LEU A 41 7.59 10.21 -1.85
CA LEU A 41 7.51 11.61 -1.41
C LEU A 41 7.63 12.57 -2.60
N GLY A 42 8.54 12.30 -3.53
CA GLY A 42 8.68 13.05 -4.78
C GLY A 42 7.40 13.03 -5.61
N ALA A 43 6.78 11.86 -5.77
CA ALA A 43 5.50 11.72 -6.47
C ALA A 43 4.38 12.52 -5.81
N ILE A 44 4.25 12.46 -4.48
CA ILE A 44 3.22 13.21 -3.72
C ILE A 44 3.43 14.73 -3.90
N LEU A 45 4.67 15.20 -3.78
CA LEU A 45 4.99 16.62 -3.95
C LEU A 45 4.74 17.08 -5.39
N ALA A 46 5.10 16.29 -6.40
CA ALA A 46 4.78 16.60 -7.79
C ALA A 46 3.27 16.69 -8.03
N ALA A 47 2.50 15.76 -7.44
CA ALA A 47 1.04 15.73 -7.51
C ALA A 47 0.35 16.85 -6.72
N SER A 48 1.07 17.56 -5.83
CA SER A 48 0.53 18.74 -5.13
C SER A 48 0.42 19.98 -6.01
N ALA A 49 1.04 19.97 -7.20
CA ALA A 49 0.99 21.09 -8.13
C ALA A 49 -0.45 21.40 -8.61
N PRO A 50 -0.82 22.67 -8.84
CA PRO A 50 -2.20 23.06 -9.17
C PRO A 50 -2.84 22.40 -10.40
N ARG A 51 -2.03 21.85 -11.32
CA ARG A 51 -2.51 21.11 -12.50
C ARG A 51 -3.21 19.79 -12.15
N TYR A 52 -2.94 19.26 -10.97
CA TYR A 52 -3.50 18.00 -10.45
C TYR A 52 -4.70 18.33 -9.55
N SER A 53 -5.91 18.14 -10.06
CA SER A 53 -7.11 18.70 -9.42
C SER A 53 -7.55 17.98 -8.14
N ALA A 54 -7.26 16.68 -8.01
CA ALA A 54 -7.64 15.87 -6.86
C ALA A 54 -7.12 16.43 -5.52
N GLY A 55 -5.90 16.99 -5.47
CA GLY A 55 -5.34 17.52 -4.23
C GLY A 55 -6.15 18.68 -3.65
N ARG A 56 -6.50 19.67 -4.48
CA ARG A 56 -7.40 20.77 -4.09
C ARG A 56 -8.75 20.26 -3.59
N ILE A 57 -9.34 19.30 -4.30
CA ILE A 57 -10.68 18.77 -3.99
C ILE A 57 -10.66 17.99 -2.68
N LEU A 58 -9.65 17.13 -2.49
CA LEU A 58 -9.49 16.36 -1.26
C LEU A 58 -9.15 17.23 -0.05
N LEU A 59 -8.38 18.31 -0.24
CA LEU A 59 -8.12 19.26 0.84
C LEU A 59 -9.43 19.85 1.38
N GLU A 60 -10.32 20.29 0.47
CA GLU A 60 -11.63 20.82 0.84
C GLU A 60 -12.53 19.76 1.49
N PHE A 61 -12.49 18.51 0.99
CA PHE A 61 -13.18 17.39 1.61
C PHE A 61 -12.68 17.15 3.04
N VAL A 62 -11.38 17.11 3.26
CA VAL A 62 -10.78 16.87 4.58
C VAL A 62 -11.14 18.01 5.55
N ARG A 63 -11.12 19.27 5.11
CA ARG A 63 -11.59 20.42 5.91
C ARG A 63 -13.06 20.27 6.31
N THR A 64 -13.90 19.82 5.39
CA THR A 64 -15.35 19.65 5.62
C THR A 64 -15.66 18.53 6.60
N VAL A 65 -14.99 17.38 6.44
CA VAL A 65 -15.16 16.21 7.33
C VAL A 65 -14.54 16.48 8.71
N GLY A 66 -13.45 17.26 8.74
CA GLY A 66 -12.69 17.55 9.95
C GLY A 66 -11.88 16.35 10.46
N GLY A 67 -11.26 16.53 11.62
CA GLY A 67 -10.42 15.54 12.28
C GLY A 67 -9.36 16.19 13.16
N THR A 68 -8.85 15.44 14.14
CA THR A 68 -7.75 15.89 14.99
C THR A 68 -6.49 16.12 14.15
N PRO A 69 -5.75 17.23 14.26
CA PRO A 69 -4.57 17.51 13.44
C PRO A 69 -3.35 16.67 13.89
N GLU A 70 -3.38 15.38 13.61
CA GLU A 70 -2.37 14.38 14.01
C GLU A 70 -1.26 14.20 12.97
N SER A 71 -1.56 14.37 11.69
CA SER A 71 -0.66 14.02 10.59
C SER A 71 -0.70 15.03 9.44
N THR A 72 0.44 15.23 8.78
CA THR A 72 0.63 16.18 7.68
C THR A 72 -0.07 15.76 6.39
N LEU A 73 -0.73 16.74 5.75
CA LEU A 73 -1.17 16.67 4.36
C LEU A 73 -0.02 17.18 3.47
N ILE A 74 0.75 16.26 2.90
CA ILE A 74 2.03 16.57 2.23
C ILE A 74 1.81 17.46 1.01
N GLY A 75 2.65 18.49 0.87
CA GLY A 75 2.47 19.53 -0.16
C GLY A 75 1.55 20.67 0.27
N THR A 76 1.15 20.71 1.54
CA THR A 76 0.36 21.81 2.14
C THR A 76 0.92 22.20 3.52
N GLU A 77 0.39 23.26 4.13
CA GLU A 77 0.68 23.66 5.51
C GLU A 77 -0.30 23.03 6.53
N GLU A 78 -1.19 22.14 6.09
CA GLU A 78 -2.29 21.62 6.89
C GLU A 78 -2.01 20.22 7.46
N ARG A 79 -2.70 19.94 8.57
CA ARG A 79 -2.72 18.64 9.24
C ARG A 79 -4.15 18.18 9.44
N SER A 80 -4.35 16.88 9.50
CA SER A 80 -5.65 16.25 9.77
C SER A 80 -5.44 14.94 10.54
N SER A 81 -6.51 14.18 10.78
CA SER A 81 -6.42 12.84 11.34
C SER A 81 -5.54 11.95 10.47
N CYS A 82 -4.85 10.98 11.07
CA CYS A 82 -3.99 10.06 10.32
C CYS A 82 -4.73 9.32 9.18
N VAL A 83 -6.02 9.01 9.36
CA VAL A 83 -6.87 8.38 8.32
C VAL A 83 -7.07 9.31 7.12
N ASN A 84 -7.36 10.59 7.37
CA ASN A 84 -7.54 11.57 6.30
C ASN A 84 -6.21 11.93 5.63
N ALA A 85 -5.11 11.97 6.39
CA ALA A 85 -3.77 12.15 5.83
C ALA A 85 -3.37 10.96 4.94
N ALA A 86 -3.66 9.71 5.35
CA ALA A 86 -3.44 8.54 4.53
C ALA A 86 -4.26 8.58 3.22
N LEU A 87 -5.54 9.01 3.28
CA LEU A 87 -6.38 9.20 2.10
C LEU A 87 -5.79 10.24 1.14
N PHE A 88 -5.45 11.41 1.68
CA PHE A 88 -4.95 12.54 0.90
C PHE A 88 -3.59 12.20 0.26
N ASN A 89 -2.61 11.84 1.08
CA ASN A 89 -1.26 11.52 0.63
C ASN A 89 -1.25 10.28 -0.27
N GLY A 90 -2.11 9.27 0.00
CA GLY A 90 -2.25 8.07 -0.83
C GLY A 90 -2.84 8.35 -2.21
N THR A 91 -3.74 9.32 -2.30
CA THR A 91 -4.26 9.77 -3.60
C THR A 91 -3.16 10.47 -4.39
N LEU A 92 -2.47 11.43 -3.76
CA LEU A 92 -1.42 12.19 -4.45
C LEU A 92 -0.24 11.30 -4.86
N GLY A 93 0.12 10.30 -4.05
CA GLY A 93 1.22 9.38 -4.31
C GLY A 93 1.07 8.54 -5.59
N TYR A 94 -0.15 8.41 -6.14
CA TYR A 94 -0.42 7.68 -7.38
C TYR A 94 -0.78 8.61 -8.57
N TYR A 95 -1.00 9.90 -8.30
CA TYR A 95 -1.67 10.77 -9.27
C TYR A 95 -0.80 11.06 -10.50
N CYS A 96 0.51 11.25 -10.29
CA CYS A 96 1.44 11.48 -11.39
C CYS A 96 1.73 10.22 -12.22
N ASP A 97 1.44 9.02 -11.73
CA ASP A 97 1.81 7.74 -12.37
C ASP A 97 3.34 7.61 -12.58
N ILE A 98 4.11 8.12 -11.62
CA ILE A 98 5.59 8.15 -11.61
C ILE A 98 6.17 7.34 -10.44
N GLU A 99 5.36 7.00 -9.46
CA GLU A 99 5.76 6.19 -8.32
C GLU A 99 6.20 4.78 -8.75
N SER A 100 7.05 4.20 -7.91
CA SER A 100 7.45 2.80 -8.04
C SER A 100 6.29 1.80 -8.02
N HIS A 101 6.47 0.70 -8.73
CA HIS A 101 5.51 -0.40 -8.78
C HIS A 101 6.22 -1.75 -8.70
N HIS A 102 5.50 -2.79 -8.30
CA HIS A 102 5.98 -4.16 -8.37
C HIS A 102 5.44 -4.82 -9.66
N PRO A 103 6.28 -5.15 -10.65
CA PRO A 103 5.82 -5.68 -11.93
C PRO A 103 5.10 -7.03 -11.80
N GLY A 104 5.69 -7.98 -11.06
CA GLY A 104 5.10 -9.31 -10.86
C GLY A 104 3.83 -9.34 -10.01
N ALA A 105 3.63 -8.38 -9.12
CA ALA A 105 2.42 -8.25 -8.30
C ALA A 105 1.36 -7.35 -8.97
N ILE A 106 1.71 -6.58 -10.02
CA ILE A 106 0.88 -5.57 -10.69
C ILE A 106 0.25 -4.60 -9.67
N VAL A 107 1.09 -4.10 -8.75
CA VAL A 107 0.66 -3.26 -7.62
C VAL A 107 1.62 -2.10 -7.45
N HIS A 108 1.06 -0.91 -7.23
CA HIS A 108 1.80 0.29 -6.85
C HIS A 108 1.76 0.45 -5.33
N ALA A 109 2.41 -0.49 -4.62
CA ALA A 109 2.27 -0.65 -3.18
C ALA A 109 2.79 0.55 -2.39
N ALA A 110 3.80 1.23 -2.92
CA ALA A 110 4.44 2.38 -2.28
C ALA A 110 3.50 3.58 -2.14
N ALA A 111 2.70 3.88 -3.18
CA ALA A 111 1.69 4.93 -3.15
C ALA A 111 0.60 4.74 -2.08
N ILE A 112 0.47 3.54 -1.53
CA ILE A 112 -0.47 3.24 -0.45
C ILE A 112 0.28 3.19 0.88
N THR A 113 1.33 2.37 0.91
CA THR A 113 2.02 1.99 2.14
C THR A 113 2.81 3.16 2.72
N VAL A 114 3.53 3.93 1.90
CA VAL A 114 4.34 5.05 2.39
C VAL A 114 3.45 6.15 3.01
N PRO A 115 2.36 6.60 2.35
CA PRO A 115 1.39 7.51 2.96
C PRO A 115 0.78 7.03 4.27
N THR A 116 0.36 5.76 4.34
CA THR A 116 -0.15 5.16 5.58
C THR A 116 0.91 5.15 6.68
N ALA A 117 2.12 4.71 6.36
CA ALA A 117 3.20 4.61 7.33
C ALA A 117 3.61 5.99 7.86
N LEU A 118 3.74 7.00 7.00
CA LEU A 118 4.03 8.38 7.42
C LEU A 118 2.95 8.94 8.34
N ALA A 119 1.67 8.78 7.96
CA ALA A 119 0.56 9.30 8.75
C ALA A 119 0.49 8.67 10.15
N VAL A 120 0.59 7.34 10.23
CA VAL A 120 0.53 6.62 11.53
C VAL A 120 1.79 6.85 12.34
N ALA A 121 2.98 6.85 11.73
CA ALA A 121 4.23 7.11 12.43
C ALA A 121 4.28 8.50 13.06
N GLU A 122 3.81 9.53 12.35
CA GLU A 122 3.73 10.90 12.87
C GLU A 122 2.78 11.00 14.07
N ARG A 123 1.60 10.37 13.97
CA ARG A 123 0.60 10.34 15.05
C ARG A 123 1.14 9.64 16.30
N GLU A 124 1.82 8.51 16.12
CA GLU A 124 2.30 7.66 17.21
C GLU A 124 3.72 8.05 17.69
N GLY A 125 4.36 9.04 17.07
CA GLY A 125 5.72 9.49 17.42
C GLY A 125 6.80 8.43 17.17
N ARG A 126 6.66 7.65 16.10
CA ARG A 126 7.56 6.53 15.76
C ARG A 126 8.87 7.00 15.14
N THR A 127 9.92 6.21 15.34
CA THR A 127 11.27 6.47 14.81
C THR A 127 11.35 6.22 13.30
N GLY A 128 12.37 6.77 12.64
CA GLY A 128 12.65 6.49 11.23
C GLY A 128 12.88 4.99 10.95
N ALA A 129 13.51 4.27 11.87
CA ALA A 129 13.72 2.83 11.73
C ALA A 129 12.40 2.03 11.77
N GLU A 130 11.47 2.40 12.66
CA GLU A 130 10.13 1.84 12.70
C GLU A 130 9.32 2.21 11.44
N LEU A 131 9.44 3.46 10.95
CA LEU A 131 8.81 3.90 9.70
C LEU A 131 9.27 3.05 8.51
N LEU A 132 10.58 2.88 8.31
CA LEU A 132 11.12 2.08 7.21
C LEU A 132 10.70 0.61 7.34
N THR A 133 10.68 0.06 8.56
CA THR A 133 10.18 -1.30 8.81
C THR A 133 8.71 -1.44 8.42
N ALA A 134 7.86 -0.47 8.78
CA ALA A 134 6.45 -0.47 8.39
C ALA A 134 6.27 -0.44 6.87
N ILE A 135 7.09 0.34 6.16
CA ILE A 135 7.08 0.42 4.69
C ILE A 135 7.43 -0.93 4.08
N VAL A 136 8.50 -1.58 4.56
CA VAL A 136 8.93 -2.91 4.11
C VAL A 136 7.79 -3.92 4.30
N LEU A 137 7.23 -4.00 5.51
CA LEU A 137 6.17 -4.95 5.84
C LEU A 137 4.90 -4.70 5.01
N GLY A 138 4.47 -3.45 4.87
CA GLY A 138 3.26 -3.13 4.12
C GLY A 138 3.39 -3.44 2.62
N ILE A 139 4.53 -3.13 2.01
CA ILE A 139 4.81 -3.48 0.61
C ILE A 139 4.86 -5.00 0.44
N ASP A 140 5.55 -5.69 1.34
CA ASP A 140 5.71 -7.14 1.29
C ASP A 140 4.35 -7.87 1.39
N ILE A 141 3.52 -7.52 2.38
CA ILE A 141 2.19 -8.07 2.55
C ILE A 141 1.28 -7.74 1.36
N GLY A 142 1.24 -6.48 0.92
CA GLY A 142 0.40 -6.07 -0.21
C GLY A 142 0.75 -6.82 -1.50
N CYS A 143 2.04 -6.98 -1.78
CA CYS A 143 2.52 -7.70 -2.96
C CYS A 143 2.25 -9.21 -2.86
N ARG A 144 2.45 -9.83 -1.69
CA ARG A 144 2.13 -11.25 -1.44
C ARG A 144 0.66 -11.55 -1.62
N VAL A 145 -0.22 -10.72 -1.06
CA VAL A 145 -1.68 -10.85 -1.22
C VAL A 145 -2.06 -10.71 -2.70
N SER A 146 -1.50 -9.73 -3.41
CA SER A 146 -1.75 -9.57 -4.85
C SER A 146 -1.30 -10.79 -5.65
N LYS A 147 -0.05 -11.25 -5.44
CA LYS A 147 0.49 -12.46 -6.07
C LYS A 147 -0.40 -13.68 -5.77
N ALA A 148 -0.93 -13.81 -4.55
CA ALA A 148 -1.83 -14.89 -4.17
C ALA A 148 -3.23 -14.80 -4.82
N ILE A 149 -3.79 -13.59 -5.00
CA ILE A 149 -5.08 -13.41 -5.70
C ILE A 149 -4.97 -13.77 -7.19
N GLY A 150 -3.82 -13.49 -7.81
CA GLY A 150 -3.64 -13.62 -9.26
C GLY A 150 -4.01 -12.29 -9.94
N PRO A 151 -3.08 -11.33 -9.98
CA PRO A 151 -3.42 -9.94 -10.27
C PRO A 151 -3.88 -9.74 -11.72
N THR A 152 -3.38 -10.53 -12.66
CA THR A 152 -3.83 -10.50 -14.06
C THR A 152 -5.30 -10.91 -14.20
N ALA A 153 -5.75 -11.91 -13.44
CA ALA A 153 -7.16 -12.32 -13.44
C ALA A 153 -8.04 -11.27 -12.75
N LEU A 154 -7.57 -10.70 -11.64
CA LEU A 154 -8.26 -9.62 -10.95
C LEU A 154 -8.45 -8.38 -11.84
N TYR A 155 -7.39 -7.96 -12.55
CA TYR A 155 -7.43 -6.86 -13.50
C TYR A 155 -8.43 -7.13 -14.63
N ARG A 156 -8.41 -8.33 -15.22
CA ARG A 156 -9.38 -8.75 -16.27
C ARG A 156 -10.84 -8.70 -15.79
N ARG A 157 -11.10 -8.88 -14.48
CA ARG A 157 -12.43 -8.75 -13.88
C ARG A 157 -12.85 -7.29 -13.63
N GLY A 158 -12.03 -6.31 -14.01
CA GLY A 158 -12.33 -4.89 -13.84
C GLY A 158 -11.97 -4.33 -12.47
N LEU A 159 -11.15 -5.05 -11.67
CA LEU A 159 -10.75 -4.62 -10.34
C LEU A 159 -9.27 -4.24 -10.31
N HIS A 160 -8.95 -3.16 -9.62
CA HIS A 160 -7.61 -2.60 -9.54
C HIS A 160 -6.78 -3.35 -8.47
N PRO A 161 -5.76 -4.16 -8.83
CA PRO A 161 -5.03 -4.96 -7.84
C PRO A 161 -4.33 -4.10 -6.78
N THR A 162 -3.82 -2.93 -7.19
CA THR A 162 -3.22 -1.93 -6.30
C THR A 162 -4.13 -1.61 -5.11
N SER A 163 -5.42 -1.33 -5.36
CA SER A 163 -6.34 -0.92 -4.30
C SER A 163 -6.82 -2.10 -3.45
N VAL A 164 -7.18 -3.22 -4.09
CA VAL A 164 -7.69 -4.41 -3.39
C VAL A 164 -6.61 -5.01 -2.48
N ALA A 165 -5.42 -5.30 -3.03
CA ALA A 165 -4.34 -5.92 -2.26
C ALA A 165 -3.60 -4.91 -1.38
N GLY A 166 -3.44 -3.66 -1.85
CA GLY A 166 -2.77 -2.60 -1.09
C GLY A 166 -3.50 -2.21 0.19
N CYS A 167 -4.82 -2.44 0.30
CA CYS A 167 -5.57 -2.27 1.54
C CYS A 167 -4.99 -3.12 2.69
N PHE A 168 -4.56 -4.35 2.40
CA PHE A 168 -3.92 -5.24 3.37
C PHE A 168 -2.49 -4.81 3.71
N GLY A 169 -1.77 -4.23 2.76
CA GLY A 169 -0.45 -3.63 2.97
C GLY A 169 -0.52 -2.39 3.87
N ALA A 170 -1.47 -1.49 3.63
CA ALA A 170 -1.76 -0.35 4.51
C ALA A 170 -2.10 -0.82 5.93
N ALA A 171 -2.98 -1.81 6.06
CA ALA A 171 -3.34 -2.37 7.36
C ALA A 171 -2.13 -2.99 8.09
N ALA A 172 -1.23 -3.68 7.38
CA ALA A 172 -0.01 -4.24 7.95
C ALA A 172 0.96 -3.15 8.45
N ALA A 173 1.22 -2.12 7.64
CA ALA A 173 2.08 -1.00 8.02
C ALA A 173 1.52 -0.24 9.24
N ALA A 174 0.22 0.07 9.23
CA ALA A 174 -0.43 0.73 10.36
C ALA A 174 -0.45 -0.15 11.61
N ALA A 175 -0.73 -1.45 11.48
CA ALA A 175 -0.74 -2.38 12.61
C ALA A 175 0.64 -2.52 13.27
N TYR A 176 1.71 -2.55 12.47
CA TYR A 176 3.08 -2.54 12.97
C TYR A 176 3.37 -1.27 13.79
N LEU A 177 3.06 -0.10 13.24
CA LEU A 177 3.31 1.19 13.90
C LEU A 177 2.42 1.42 15.13
N LEU A 178 1.28 0.75 15.22
CA LEU A 178 0.42 0.74 16.41
C LEU A 178 0.89 -0.28 17.47
N GLY A 179 1.88 -1.13 17.16
CA GLY A 179 2.37 -2.16 18.07
C GLY A 179 1.35 -3.28 18.34
N LEU A 180 0.56 -3.64 17.33
CA LEU A 180 -0.48 -4.66 17.46
C LEU A 180 0.10 -6.07 17.61
N ASP A 181 -0.51 -6.86 18.49
CA ASP A 181 -0.21 -8.29 18.59
C ASP A 181 -0.75 -9.09 17.38
N PRO A 182 -0.31 -10.34 17.15
CA PRO A 182 -0.77 -11.14 16.01
C PRO A 182 -2.30 -11.32 15.92
N SER A 183 -3.01 -11.37 17.05
CA SER A 183 -4.48 -11.46 17.03
C SER A 183 -5.12 -10.18 16.52
N ALA A 184 -4.61 -9.02 16.95
CA ALA A 184 -5.05 -7.71 16.49
C ALA A 184 -4.69 -7.44 15.02
N VAL A 185 -3.51 -7.86 14.55
CA VAL A 185 -3.13 -7.81 13.12
C VAL A 185 -4.14 -8.59 12.26
N ARG A 186 -4.52 -9.80 12.68
CA ARG A 186 -5.53 -10.61 11.97
C ARG A 186 -6.89 -9.93 11.90
N ARG A 187 -7.35 -9.30 13.00
CA ARG A 187 -8.58 -8.50 12.98
C ARG A 187 -8.47 -7.29 12.05
N ALA A 188 -7.33 -6.60 12.03
CA ALA A 188 -7.09 -5.51 11.10
C ALA A 188 -7.21 -5.97 9.65
N TRP A 189 -6.65 -7.13 9.28
CA TRP A 189 -6.84 -7.68 7.94
C TRP A 189 -8.28 -8.11 7.64
N GLY A 190 -9.01 -8.67 8.61
CA GLY A 190 -10.44 -8.95 8.44
C GLY A 190 -11.27 -7.70 8.14
N LEU A 191 -11.00 -6.60 8.86
CA LEU A 191 -11.62 -5.29 8.61
C LEU A 191 -11.18 -4.68 7.28
N ALA A 192 -9.90 -4.81 6.91
CA ALA A 192 -9.37 -4.35 5.63
C ALA A 192 -10.03 -5.10 4.46
N GLY A 193 -10.17 -6.42 4.56
CA GLY A 193 -10.82 -7.25 3.55
C GLY A 193 -12.30 -6.93 3.34
N THR A 194 -13.00 -6.52 4.41
CA THR A 194 -14.40 -6.05 4.33
C THR A 194 -14.54 -4.74 3.53
N GLN A 195 -13.45 -3.99 3.37
CA GLN A 195 -13.42 -2.68 2.72
C GLN A 195 -12.54 -2.67 1.45
N ALA A 196 -11.90 -3.79 1.13
CA ALA A 196 -11.06 -3.94 -0.06
C ALA A 196 -11.93 -3.77 -1.31
N SER A 197 -11.57 -2.81 -2.16
CA SER A 197 -12.36 -2.40 -3.31
C SER A 197 -11.49 -1.67 -4.33
N GLY A 198 -12.05 -1.39 -5.49
CA GLY A 198 -11.46 -0.50 -6.48
C GLY A 198 -11.70 -0.96 -7.90
N LEU A 199 -12.49 -0.21 -8.66
CA LEU A 199 -12.88 -0.55 -10.03
C LEU A 199 -12.01 0.16 -11.05
N LEU A 200 -11.60 -0.55 -12.10
CA LEU A 200 -10.90 0.01 -13.25
C LEU A 200 -11.77 0.92 -14.13
N ALA A 201 -13.07 1.04 -13.83
CA ALA A 201 -13.99 1.97 -14.49
C ALA A 201 -13.57 3.45 -14.36
N TRP A 202 -12.57 3.77 -13.53
CA TRP A 202 -11.90 5.07 -13.57
C TRP A 202 -11.28 5.40 -14.93
N GLU A 203 -11.05 4.41 -15.80
CA GLU A 203 -10.56 4.62 -17.17
C GLU A 203 -11.48 5.52 -18.01
N THR A 204 -12.77 5.59 -17.65
CA THR A 204 -13.74 6.46 -18.33
C THR A 204 -14.01 7.79 -17.60
N ASP A 205 -13.18 8.15 -16.62
CA ASP A 205 -13.27 9.43 -15.90
C ASP A 205 -12.35 10.47 -16.53
N ASP A 206 -12.92 11.36 -17.35
CA ASP A 206 -12.21 12.44 -18.03
C ASP A 206 -11.49 13.43 -17.07
N THR A 207 -11.83 13.42 -15.78
CA THR A 207 -11.16 14.27 -14.79
C THR A 207 -9.88 13.64 -14.23
N GLU A 208 -9.64 12.35 -14.50
CA GLU A 208 -8.52 11.55 -14.00
C GLU A 208 -8.45 11.46 -12.46
N ASN A 209 -9.47 11.91 -11.73
CA ASN A 209 -9.45 11.99 -10.27
C ASN A 209 -9.75 10.65 -9.61
N SER A 210 -10.62 9.82 -10.22
CA SER A 210 -11.03 8.54 -9.65
C SER A 210 -9.92 7.47 -9.73
N ARG A 211 -8.99 7.57 -10.69
CA ARG A 211 -7.82 6.69 -10.81
C ARG A 211 -6.93 6.72 -9.55
N PRO A 212 -6.36 7.87 -9.13
CA PRO A 212 -5.55 7.95 -7.91
C PRO A 212 -6.38 7.82 -6.62
N PHE A 213 -7.68 8.09 -6.67
CA PHE A 213 -8.54 7.91 -5.50
C PHE A 213 -8.57 6.46 -5.02
N ASN A 214 -8.41 5.48 -5.92
CA ASN A 214 -8.38 4.06 -5.56
C ASN A 214 -7.28 3.73 -4.52
N PRO A 215 -5.98 3.97 -4.79
CA PRO A 215 -4.92 3.89 -3.78
C PRO A 215 -5.16 4.71 -2.51
N GLY A 216 -5.69 5.94 -2.64
CA GLY A 216 -6.07 6.75 -1.47
C GLY A 216 -7.11 6.06 -0.58
N ILE A 217 -8.13 5.44 -1.16
CA ILE A 217 -9.13 4.66 -0.44
C ILE A 217 -8.51 3.43 0.23
N ALA A 218 -7.60 2.73 -0.43
CA ALA A 218 -6.89 1.60 0.17
C ALA A 218 -6.06 2.04 1.40
N ALA A 219 -5.33 3.14 1.29
CA ALA A 219 -4.57 3.74 2.40
C ALA A 219 -5.48 4.11 3.57
N ARG A 220 -6.61 4.79 3.28
CA ARG A 220 -7.65 5.15 4.27
C ARG A 220 -8.22 3.93 4.98
N ASN A 221 -8.62 2.91 4.21
CA ASN A 221 -9.34 1.74 4.71
C ASN A 221 -8.42 0.86 5.56
N GLY A 222 -7.18 0.63 5.12
CA GLY A 222 -6.20 -0.13 5.90
C GLY A 222 -5.83 0.58 7.21
N THR A 223 -5.64 1.90 7.16
CA THR A 223 -5.37 2.71 8.37
C THR A 223 -6.55 2.63 9.34
N THR A 224 -7.78 2.84 8.86
CA THR A 224 -9.00 2.70 9.66
C THR A 224 -9.13 1.31 10.28
N ALA A 225 -8.86 0.26 9.50
CA ALA A 225 -8.94 -1.12 9.95
C ALA A 225 -7.97 -1.42 11.11
N ALA A 226 -6.73 -0.94 11.02
CA ALA A 226 -5.74 -1.13 12.09
C ALA A 226 -6.11 -0.35 13.36
N LEU A 227 -6.61 0.89 13.23
CA LEU A 227 -7.09 1.68 14.37
C LEU A 227 -8.30 1.04 15.06
N LEU A 228 -9.27 0.52 14.30
CA LEU A 228 -10.41 -0.19 14.86
C LEU A 228 -9.96 -1.47 15.59
N ALA A 229 -9.03 -2.21 15.00
CA ALA A 229 -8.47 -3.42 15.61
C ALA A 229 -7.70 -3.11 16.92
N SER A 230 -6.99 -1.98 16.98
CA SER A 230 -6.28 -1.51 18.18
C SER A 230 -7.23 -1.16 19.33
N LEU A 231 -8.47 -0.77 19.00
CA LEU A 231 -9.55 -0.50 19.95
C LEU A 231 -10.35 -1.77 20.32
N GLY A 232 -9.96 -2.95 19.82
CA GLY A 232 -10.63 -4.21 20.10
C GLY A 232 -11.88 -4.48 19.26
N PHE A 233 -12.10 -3.72 18.16
CA PHE A 233 -13.21 -3.99 17.24
C PHE A 233 -13.06 -5.39 16.60
N GLY A 234 -14.15 -6.15 16.55
CA GLY A 234 -14.17 -7.53 16.06
C GLY A 234 -14.13 -7.65 14.54
N ALA A 235 -13.52 -8.72 14.03
CA ALA A 235 -13.52 -9.05 12.60
C ALA A 235 -13.21 -10.54 12.37
N PRO A 236 -13.50 -11.08 11.17
CA PRO A 236 -13.10 -12.43 10.78
C PRO A 236 -11.57 -12.56 10.85
N PRO A 237 -11.01 -13.41 11.74
CA PRO A 237 -9.56 -13.48 11.96
C PRO A 237 -8.82 -14.30 10.89
N ASP A 238 -9.56 -15.06 10.06
CA ASP A 238 -9.01 -15.99 9.07
C ASP A 238 -9.31 -15.51 7.62
N ILE A 239 -9.15 -14.22 7.31
CA ILE A 239 -9.52 -13.64 6.00
C ILE A 239 -8.74 -14.19 4.79
N PHE A 240 -7.66 -14.95 5.01
CA PHE A 240 -6.86 -15.59 3.96
C PHE A 240 -7.11 -17.09 3.77
N GLU A 241 -7.90 -17.73 4.63
CA GLU A 241 -8.08 -19.21 4.60
C GLU A 241 -9.40 -19.72 5.21
N GLY A 242 -10.24 -18.83 5.74
CA GLY A 242 -11.57 -19.15 6.28
C GLY A 242 -12.68 -19.18 5.21
N LYS A 243 -13.92 -19.33 5.67
CA LYS A 243 -15.11 -19.29 4.79
C LYS A 243 -15.35 -17.88 4.27
N PHE A 244 -15.62 -17.74 2.97
CA PHE A 244 -15.85 -16.44 2.32
C PHE A 244 -14.63 -15.51 2.46
N ASN A 245 -13.44 -16.10 2.32
CA ASN A 245 -12.18 -15.37 2.39
C ASN A 245 -12.00 -14.46 1.16
N ILE A 246 -10.95 -13.64 1.17
CA ILE A 246 -10.69 -12.70 0.06
C ILE A 246 -10.48 -13.43 -1.28
N PHE A 247 -9.87 -14.61 -1.26
CA PHE A 247 -9.58 -15.38 -2.46
C PHE A 247 -10.84 -16.00 -3.08
N ASP A 248 -11.77 -16.48 -2.26
CA ASP A 248 -13.08 -16.98 -2.73
C ASP A 248 -13.84 -15.91 -3.53
N ALA A 249 -13.72 -14.64 -3.12
CA ALA A 249 -14.42 -13.52 -3.76
C ALA A 249 -13.68 -12.97 -4.99
N TYR A 250 -12.36 -12.80 -4.88
CA TYR A 250 -11.57 -12.01 -5.82
C TYR A 250 -10.67 -12.81 -6.76
N ALA A 251 -10.28 -14.04 -6.39
CA ALA A 251 -9.41 -14.86 -7.23
C ALA A 251 -10.21 -15.71 -8.23
N GLU A 252 -9.64 -15.94 -9.42
CA GLU A 252 -10.11 -16.96 -10.36
C GLU A 252 -9.47 -18.32 -10.05
N ALA A 253 -8.16 -18.29 -9.79
CA ALA A 253 -7.35 -19.45 -9.37
C ALA A 253 -6.29 -18.97 -8.36
N PRO A 254 -6.58 -19.04 -7.05
CA PRO A 254 -5.68 -18.49 -6.03
C PRO A 254 -4.39 -19.29 -5.91
N ARG A 255 -3.28 -18.59 -5.65
CA ARG A 255 -1.95 -19.13 -5.42
C ARG A 255 -1.52 -18.90 -3.97
N LEU A 256 -2.12 -19.66 -3.06
CA LEU A 256 -1.98 -19.43 -1.62
C LEU A 256 -0.55 -19.61 -1.09
N ASP A 257 0.28 -20.40 -1.79
CA ASP A 257 1.72 -20.54 -1.52
C ASP A 257 2.47 -19.20 -1.59
N GLN A 258 2.00 -18.26 -2.42
CA GLN A 258 2.62 -16.94 -2.58
C GLN A 258 2.52 -16.08 -1.32
N LEU A 259 1.61 -16.40 -0.40
CA LEU A 259 1.50 -15.70 0.87
C LEU A 259 2.77 -15.87 1.72
N THR A 260 3.29 -17.08 1.84
CA THR A 260 4.34 -17.40 2.82
C THR A 260 5.66 -17.84 2.22
N THR A 261 5.76 -17.99 0.89
CA THR A 261 7.00 -18.37 0.21
C THR A 261 8.15 -17.42 0.61
N GLN A 262 9.20 -17.97 1.23
CA GLN A 262 10.39 -17.24 1.71
C GLN A 262 10.07 -16.04 2.61
N LEU A 263 9.00 -16.12 3.42
CA LEU A 263 8.61 -15.05 4.34
C LEU A 263 9.72 -14.76 5.37
N GLY A 264 10.09 -13.48 5.51
CA GLY A 264 11.16 -13.03 6.41
C GLY A 264 12.58 -13.30 5.92
N GLU A 265 12.74 -13.94 4.76
CA GLU A 265 14.04 -14.18 4.10
C GLU A 265 14.14 -13.39 2.80
N HIS A 266 13.06 -13.34 2.03
CA HIS A 266 12.96 -12.58 0.80
C HIS A 266 11.89 -11.49 0.92
N PHE A 267 12.29 -10.24 0.71
CA PHE A 267 11.43 -9.07 0.85
C PHE A 267 11.08 -8.50 -0.52
N LEU A 268 9.79 -8.41 -0.82
CA LEU A 268 9.31 -8.00 -2.15
C LEU A 268 9.56 -6.52 -2.49
N ILE A 269 9.99 -5.72 -1.51
CA ILE A 269 10.41 -4.33 -1.77
C ILE A 269 11.62 -4.25 -2.72
N ASN A 270 12.49 -5.27 -2.71
CA ASN A 270 13.64 -5.35 -3.60
C ASN A 270 13.27 -5.65 -5.07
N GLU A 271 12.02 -6.03 -5.32
CA GLU A 271 11.46 -6.23 -6.67
C GLU A 271 10.69 -4.98 -7.17
N MET A 272 10.66 -3.89 -6.40
CA MET A 272 10.01 -2.64 -6.81
C MET A 272 10.83 -1.95 -7.91
N ALA A 273 10.17 -1.64 -9.02
CA ALA A 273 10.74 -0.91 -10.14
C ALA A 273 10.43 0.59 -10.01
N ILE A 274 11.48 1.42 -9.95
CA ILE A 274 11.37 2.88 -10.03
C ILE A 274 11.09 3.27 -11.48
N LYS A 275 10.10 4.15 -11.68
CA LYS A 275 9.70 4.59 -13.02
C LYS A 275 10.55 5.77 -13.46
N ARG A 276 11.05 5.69 -14.71
CA ARG A 276 11.74 6.81 -15.36
C ARG A 276 10.76 7.85 -15.94
N TYR A 277 9.61 7.38 -16.43
CA TYR A 277 8.62 8.19 -17.12
C TYR A 277 7.28 8.21 -16.36
N SER A 278 6.63 9.38 -16.35
CA SER A 278 5.36 9.64 -15.65
C SER A 278 4.17 9.09 -16.45
N CYS A 279 4.11 7.77 -16.59
CA CYS A 279 3.08 7.06 -17.35
C CYS A 279 3.06 5.56 -17.01
N CYS A 280 2.08 4.86 -17.59
CA CYS A 280 1.91 3.42 -17.43
C CYS A 280 3.20 2.68 -17.83
N ALA A 281 3.66 1.77 -16.96
CA ALA A 281 4.92 1.04 -17.14
C ALA A 281 4.99 0.25 -18.45
N PHE A 282 3.85 -0.16 -19.02
CA PHE A 282 3.81 -0.85 -20.31
C PHE A 282 4.23 0.01 -21.50
N LEU A 283 4.28 1.34 -21.34
CA LEU A 283 4.77 2.27 -22.37
C LEU A 283 6.29 2.48 -22.29
N HIS A 284 6.94 2.13 -21.16
CA HIS A 284 8.34 2.48 -20.90
C HIS A 284 9.32 1.86 -21.90
N PRO A 285 9.22 0.56 -22.26
CA PRO A 285 10.13 -0.01 -23.27
C PRO A 285 10.05 0.68 -24.62
N GLY A 286 8.87 1.19 -25.00
CA GLY A 286 8.69 1.96 -26.24
C GLY A 286 9.33 3.35 -26.16
N LEU A 287 9.28 4.00 -24.99
CA LEU A 287 9.95 5.27 -24.75
C LEU A 287 11.47 5.12 -24.71
N ASP A 288 11.99 4.07 -24.05
CA ASP A 288 13.42 3.79 -24.03
C ASP A 288 13.96 3.55 -25.46
N GLY A 289 13.25 2.76 -26.27
CA GLY A 289 13.64 2.53 -27.67
C GLY A 289 13.59 3.81 -28.53
N LEU A 290 12.65 4.72 -28.26
CA LEU A 290 12.61 6.03 -28.93
C LEU A 290 13.82 6.89 -28.52
N ASP A 291 14.15 6.94 -27.23
CA ASP A 291 15.29 7.68 -26.71
C ASP A 291 16.61 7.17 -27.33
N GLU A 292 16.77 5.85 -27.48
CA GLU A 292 17.93 5.24 -28.14
C GLU A 292 18.06 5.67 -29.61
N ILE A 293 16.97 5.60 -30.39
CA ILE A 293 16.98 6.01 -31.80
C ILE A 293 17.33 7.50 -31.95
N LEU A 294 16.85 8.35 -31.04
CA LEU A 294 17.13 9.78 -31.07
C LEU A 294 18.59 10.11 -30.68
N ALA A 295 19.22 9.29 -29.84
CA ALA A 295 20.61 9.48 -29.42
C ALA A 295 21.62 9.06 -30.51
N GLU A 296 21.21 8.25 -31.48
CA GLU A 296 22.04 7.82 -32.62
C GLU A 296 22.06 8.82 -33.79
N GLN A 297 21.22 9.87 -33.76
CA GLN A 297 21.14 10.94 -34.78
C GLN A 297 21.98 12.17 -34.41
#